data_AF-A0A5J4PE32-F1
#
_entry.id   AF-A0A5J4PE32-F1
#
_cell.length_a   1.000
_cell.length_b   1.000
_cell.length_c   1.000
_cell.angle_alpha   90.00
_cell.angle_beta   90.00
_cell.angle_gamma   90.00
#
_symmetry.space_group_name_H-M   'P 1'
#
loop_
_entity.id
_entity.type
_entity.pdbx_description
1 polymer ?
#
loop_
_entity_poly.entity_id
_entity_poly.type
_entity_poly.pdbx_seq_one_letter_code
_entity_poly.pdbx_strand_id
1 'polypeptide(L)'
;MNILSLFVVVPVLMIIALFLVNGMKAIRTVMVTGASILLVLAGILTVQFLQLRGAGVVDEMLFVSSTLWYAPLNIAYAVGVDGISVV
;
A
#
# COMPACT_ATOMS: atom_id res chain seq x y z
N MET A 1 0.31 -10.69 6.01
CA MET A 1 -0.09 -9.39 5.42
C MET A 1 0.95 -9.01 4.39
N ASN A 2 0.50 -8.55 3.23
CA ASN A 2 1.36 -8.13 2.14
C ASN A 2 1.77 -6.65 2.34
N ILE A 3 2.98 -6.25 1.92
CA ILE A 3 3.42 -4.85 1.90
C ILE A 3 2.41 -3.94 1.18
N LEU A 4 1.76 -4.45 0.14
CA LEU A 4 0.74 -3.71 -0.63
C LEU A 4 -0.47 -3.30 0.22
N SER A 5 -0.84 -4.08 1.24
CA SER A 5 -1.93 -3.72 2.15
C SER A 5 -1.62 -2.49 3.01
N LEU A 6 -0.34 -2.17 3.23
CA LEU A 6 0.05 -0.98 4.01
C LEU A 6 -0.36 0.32 3.31
N PHE A 7 -0.38 0.33 1.97
CA PHE A 7 -0.85 1.47 1.19
C PHE A 7 -2.35 1.74 1.34
N VAL A 8 -3.13 0.77 1.82
CA VAL A 8 -4.55 0.94 2.16
C VAL A 8 -4.72 1.27 3.64
N VAL A 9 -3.98 0.57 4.51
CA VAL A 9 -4.08 0.76 5.96
C VAL A 9 -3.61 2.15 6.40
N VAL A 10 -2.53 2.68 5.83
CA VAL A 10 -2.01 4.01 6.21
C VAL A 10 -3.05 5.12 5.95
N PRO A 11 -3.69 5.23 4.77
CA PRO A 11 -4.77 6.19 4.55
C PRO A 11 -5.96 6.00 5.50
N VAL A 12 -6.36 4.76 5.79
CA VAL A 12 -7.45 4.51 6.76
C VAL A 12 -7.08 5.02 8.15
N LEU A 13 -5.85 4.78 8.61
CA LEU A 13 -5.35 5.31 9.87
C LEU A 13 -5.26 6.84 9.87
N MET A 14 -4.87 7.45 8.75
CA MET A 14 -4.88 8.92 8.61
C MET A 14 -6.30 9.47 8.75
N ILE A 15 -7.29 8.87 8.09
CA ILE A 15 -8.70 9.27 8.19
C ILE A 15 -9.18 9.19 9.65
N ILE A 16 -8.91 8.07 10.34
CA ILE A 16 -9.24 7.91 11.76
C ILE A 16 -8.55 8.99 12.60
N ALA A 17 -7.26 9.25 12.38
CA ALA A 17 -6.53 10.29 13.09
C ALA A 17 -7.12 11.69 12.83
N LEU A 18 -7.50 12.01 11.60
CA LEU A 18 -8.13 13.28 11.23
C LEU A 18 -9.47 13.49 11.95
N PHE A 19 -10.25 12.43 12.18
CA PHE A 19 -11.48 12.52 12.98
C PHE A 19 -11.23 12.81 14.46
N LEU A 20 -10.06 12.45 14.99
CA LEU A 20 -9.74 12.58 16.42
C LEU A 20 -8.99 13.87 16.76
N VAL A 21 -8.35 14.52 15.78
CA VAL A 21 -7.57 15.74 16.01
C VAL A 21 -8.36 17.01 15.72
N ASN A 22 -8.09 18.06 16.48
CA ASN A 22 -8.69 19.38 16.28
C ASN A 22 -7.61 20.44 16.03
N GLY A 23 -7.89 21.36 15.10
CA GLY A 23 -7.02 22.48 14.78
C GLY A 23 -6.07 22.22 13.61
N MET A 24 -5.78 23.29 12.86
CA MET A 24 -5.10 23.21 11.57
C MET A 24 -3.66 22.67 11.65
N LYS A 25 -2.96 22.94 12.75
CA LYS A 25 -1.60 22.41 12.95
C LYS A 25 -1.60 20.87 13.05
N ALA A 26 -2.49 20.31 13.87
CA ALA A 26 -2.58 18.86 14.07
C ALA A 26 -3.00 18.14 12.78
N ILE A 27 -3.98 18.69 12.04
CA ILE A 27 -4.39 18.19 10.72
C ILE A 27 -3.19 18.12 9.77
N ARG A 28 -2.42 19.21 9.64
CA ARG A 28 -1.23 19.23 8.77
C ARG A 28 -0.17 18.22 9.19
N THR A 29 0.04 18.05 10.49
CA THR A 29 0.97 17.04 11.01
C THR A 29 0.54 15.62 10.61
N VAL A 30 -0.74 15.27 10.77
CA VAL A 30 -1.26 13.95 10.33
C VAL A 30 -1.04 13.76 8.82
N MET A 31 -1.37 14.78 8.02
CA MET A 31 -1.21 14.72 6.56
C MET A 31 0.24 14.54 6.12
N VAL A 32 1.17 15.33 6.66
CA VAL A 32 2.59 15.25 6.30
C VAL A 32 3.18 13.92 6.75
N THR A 33 2.95 13.51 8.00
CA THR A 33 3.49 12.23 8.51
C THR A 33 2.98 11.05 7.69
N GLY A 34 1.67 10.99 7.41
CA GLY A 34 1.10 9.91 6.62
C GLY A 34 1.61 9.88 5.17
N ALA A 35 1.71 11.04 4.52
CA ALA A 35 2.28 11.15 3.17
C ALA A 35 3.76 10.75 3.14
N SER A 36 4.56 11.14 4.14
CA SER A 36 5.96 10.73 4.26
C SER A 36 6.10 9.22 4.43
N ILE A 37 5.24 8.58 5.23
CA ILE A 37 5.22 7.13 5.38
C ILE A 37 4.91 6.45 4.04
N LEU A 38 3.88 6.92 3.32
CA LEU A 38 3.52 6.38 2.00
C LEU A 38 4.66 6.55 0.98
N LEU A 39 5.35 7.68 0.99
CA LEU A 39 6.48 7.94 0.11
C LEU A 39 7.65 6.96 0.37
N VAL A 40 7.97 6.73 1.65
CA VAL A 40 9.01 5.76 2.03
C VAL A 40 8.60 4.35 1.61
N LEU A 41 7.35 3.95 1.86
CA LEU A 41 6.84 2.65 1.43
C LEU A 41 6.90 2.47 -0.09
N ALA A 42 6.56 3.51 -0.86
CA ALA A 42 6.67 3.51 -2.32
C ALA A 42 8.12 3.27 -2.75
N GLY A 43 9.08 4.02 -2.19
CA GLY A 43 10.51 3.82 -2.49
C GLY A 43 11.01 2.41 -2.18
N ILE A 44 10.61 1.84 -1.02
CA ILE A 44 10.94 0.46 -0.67
C ILE A 44 10.36 -0.52 -1.68
N LEU A 45 9.08 -0.38 -2.02
CA LEU A 45 8.40 -1.25 -2.98
C LEU A 45 9.08 -1.19 -4.35
N THR A 46 9.42 0.00 -4.86
CA THR A 46 10.11 0.17 -6.14
C THR A 46 11.47 -0.54 -6.14
N VAL A 47 12.27 -0.37 -5.09
CA VAL A 47 13.58 -1.03 -5.00
C VAL A 47 13.44 -2.54 -4.99
N GLN A 48 12.53 -3.09 -4.18
CA GLN A 48 12.30 -4.54 -4.12
C GLN A 48 11.76 -5.08 -5.45
N PHE A 49 10.84 -4.36 -6.10
CA PHE A 49 10.32 -4.73 -7.42
C PHE A 49 11.45 -4.80 -8.45
N LEU A 50 12.29 -3.77 -8.54
CA LEU A 50 13.42 -3.73 -9.48
C LEU A 50 14.46 -4.81 -9.19
N GLN A 51 14.71 -5.15 -7.92
CA GLN A 51 15.58 -6.26 -7.55
C GLN A 51 15.06 -7.60 -8.05
N LEU A 52 13.76 -7.89 -7.88
CA LEU A 52 13.14 -9.12 -8.37
C LEU A 52 13.18 -9.17 -9.90
N ARG A 53 12.87 -8.07 -10.59
CA ARG A 53 12.99 -7.99 -12.06
C ARG A 53 14.44 -8.19 -12.52
N GLY A 54 15.41 -7.57 -11.85
CA GLY A 54 16.84 -7.74 -12.12
C GLY A 54 17.36 -9.15 -11.84
N ALA A 55 16.72 -9.89 -10.93
CA ALA A 55 16.99 -11.30 -10.65
C ALA A 55 16.35 -12.27 -11.66
N GLY A 56 15.66 -11.74 -12.69
CA GLY A 56 15.03 -12.55 -13.74
C GLY A 56 13.66 -13.11 -13.38
N VAL A 57 12.98 -12.57 -12.35
CA VAL A 57 11.61 -12.98 -12.02
C VAL A 57 10.65 -12.44 -13.09
N VAL A 58 10.01 -13.37 -13.81
CA VAL A 58 9.15 -13.10 -14.97
C VAL A 58 7.65 -13.21 -14.68
N ASP A 59 7.26 -13.42 -13.41
CA ASP A 59 5.85 -13.44 -13.03
C ASP A 59 5.16 -12.14 -13.46
N GLU A 60 3.94 -12.24 -13.97
CA GLU A 60 3.15 -11.10 -14.45
C GLU A 60 2.97 -10.06 -13.34
N MET A 61 2.56 -10.54 -12.16
CA MET A 61 2.38 -9.72 -10.95
C MET A 61 3.32 -10.21 -9.85
N LEU A 62 3.95 -9.26 -9.17
CA LEU A 62 4.80 -9.49 -8.01
C LEU A 62 4.07 -9.10 -6.72
N PHE A 63 4.57 -9.63 -5.60
CA PHE A 63 3.96 -9.45 -4.28
C PHE A 63 2.46 -9.80 -4.33
N VAL A 64 2.13 -10.99 -4.84
CA VAL A 64 0.72 -11.41 -4.93
C VAL A 64 0.25 -11.95 -3.59
N SER A 65 -0.93 -11.54 -3.15
CA SER A 65 -1.63 -12.10 -1.99
C SER A 65 -3.12 -12.04 -2.23
N SER A 66 -3.84 -13.09 -1.87
CA SER A 66 -5.30 -13.15 -2.01
C SER A 66 -5.94 -13.65 -0.72
N THR A 67 -6.90 -12.90 -0.21
CA THR A 67 -7.72 -13.27 0.95
C THR A 67 -9.18 -13.23 0.56
N LEU A 68 -9.91 -14.33 0.73
CA LEU A 68 -11.34 -14.38 0.44
C LEU A 68 -12.10 -13.36 1.29
N TRP A 69 -12.80 -12.43 0.63
CA TRP A 69 -13.61 -11.41 1.28
C TRP A 69 -15.06 -11.87 1.40
N TYR A 70 -15.63 -12.38 0.30
CA TYR A 70 -17.01 -12.83 0.25
C TYR A 70 -17.13 -14.12 -0.55
N ALA A 71 -17.18 -15.24 0.20
CA ALA A 71 -17.19 -16.60 -0.34
C ALA A 71 -18.32 -16.89 -1.35
N PRO A 72 -19.59 -16.48 -1.11
CA PRO A 72 -20.69 -16.84 -2.01
C PRO A 72 -20.53 -16.32 -3.45
N LEU A 73 -19.79 -15.22 -3.64
CA LEU A 73 -19.51 -14.64 -4.95
C LEU A 73 -18.05 -14.83 -5.38
N ASN A 74 -17.25 -15.61 -4.63
CA ASN A 74 -15.81 -15.76 -4.84
C ASN A 74 -15.05 -14.42 -4.94
N ILE A 75 -15.49 -13.41 -4.19
CA ILE A 75 -14.80 -12.11 -4.16
C ILE A 75 -13.65 -12.21 -3.16
N ALA A 76 -12.44 -11.95 -3.63
CA ALA A 76 -11.25 -11.90 -2.79
C ALA A 76 -10.64 -10.49 -2.81
N TYR A 77 -10.07 -10.10 -1.68
CA TYR A 77 -9.06 -9.05 -1.64
C TYR A 77 -7.78 -9.62 -2.21
N ALA A 78 -7.65 -9.53 -3.53
CA ALA A 78 -6.45 -9.91 -4.27
C ALA A 78 -5.63 -8.65 -4.54
N VAL A 79 -4.36 -8.70 -4.14
CA VAL A 79 -3.38 -7.64 -4.40
C VAL A 79 -2.17 -8.23 -5.10
N GLY A 80 -1.55 -7.44 -5.95
CA GLY A 80 -0.35 -7.72 -6.71
C GLY A 80 0.03 -6.46 -7.47
N VAL A 81 1.30 -6.33 -7.86
CA VAL A 81 1.78 -5.19 -8.65
C VAL A 81 2.61 -5.66 -9.85
N ASP A 82 2.37 -5.03 -10.99
CA ASP A 82 3.17 -5.16 -12.20
C ASP A 82 4.01 -3.89 -12.43
N GLY A 83 4.68 -3.80 -13.58
CA GLY A 83 5.49 -2.63 -13.92
C GLY A 83 4.67 -1.34 -14.05
N ILE A 84 3.39 -1.43 -14.39
CA ILE A 84 2.50 -0.26 -14.54
C ILE A 84 2.05 0.22 -13.17
N SER A 85 1.71 -0.71 -12.26
CA SER A 85 1.25 -0.39 -10.91
C SER A 85 2.32 0.28 -10.03
N VAL A 86 3.60 0.12 -10.37
CA VAL A 86 4.74 0.68 -9.63
C VAL A 86 5.17 2.06 -10.15
N VAL A 87 4.78 2.44 -11.38
CA VAL A 87 5.11 3.72 -12.04
C VAL A 87 4.05 4.77 -11.75
#